data_AF-A0A0P0MBU2-F1
#
_entry.id   AF-A0A0P0MBU2-F1
#
_cell.length_a   1.000
_cell.length_b   1.000
_cell.length_c   1.000
_cell.angle_alpha   90.00
_cell.angle_beta   90.00
_cell.angle_gamma   90.00
#
_symmetry.space_group_name_H-M   'P 1'
#
loop_
_entity.id
_entity.type
_entity.pdbx_description
1 polymer ?
#
loop_
_entity_poly.entity_id
_entity_poly.type
_entity_poly.pdbx_seq_one_letter_code
_entity_poly.pdbx_strand_id
1 'polypeptide(L)'
;MQQCVGTKYLMNKYLVTVRVGGQLVKTAVFADSTIHAKLLCQYKYGMNSIAVSPVRVDEAEDDSTLLDSTIKPKPPATPAQARINSLKQGVERSREQLHAERERQRQQREAERRRKQQQQRF
;
A
#
# COMPACT_ATOMS: atom_id res chain seq x y z
N MET A 1 -9.34 2.08 37.36
CA MET A 1 -8.41 1.26 36.57
C MET A 1 -7.56 2.23 35.75
N GLN A 2 -6.29 2.36 36.12
CA GLN A 2 -5.38 3.37 35.56
C GLN A 2 -5.11 3.08 34.08
N GLN A 3 -5.51 4.02 33.22
CA GLN A 3 -4.98 4.13 31.87
C GLN A 3 -3.59 4.77 32.01
N CYS A 4 -2.55 3.98 31.77
CA CYS A 4 -1.17 4.47 31.81
C CYS A 4 -0.95 5.39 30.61
N VAL A 5 -0.70 6.66 30.90
CA VAL A 5 -0.42 7.73 29.96
C VAL A 5 0.90 7.43 29.23
N GLY A 6 0.90 7.63 27.92
CA GLY A 6 1.90 7.15 26.97
C GLY A 6 3.35 7.49 27.31
N THR A 7 4.12 6.45 27.61
CA THR A 7 5.56 6.43 27.34
C THR A 7 5.76 6.29 25.84
N LYS A 8 6.28 7.34 25.20
CA LYS A 8 6.78 7.28 23.82
C LYS A 8 7.95 6.30 23.79
N TYR A 9 7.67 5.03 23.54
CA TYR A 9 8.73 4.04 23.32
C TYR A 9 9.55 4.51 22.11
N LEU A 10 10.88 4.55 22.23
CA LEU A 10 11.78 4.86 21.10
C LEU A 10 11.70 3.82 19.96
N MET A 11 10.89 2.77 20.14
CA MET A 11 10.77 1.62 19.26
C MET A 11 9.37 1.50 18.68
N ASN A 12 9.28 1.07 17.43
CA ASN A 12 8.01 0.88 16.73
C ASN A 12 7.24 -0.33 17.31
N LYS A 13 5.92 -0.20 17.38
CA LYS A 13 5.02 -1.28 17.79
C LYS A 13 4.70 -2.17 16.58
N TYR A 14 4.90 -3.47 16.72
CA TYR A 14 4.56 -4.47 15.71
C TYR A 14 3.50 -5.43 16.24
N LEU A 15 2.50 -5.75 15.42
CA LEU A 15 1.53 -6.80 15.69
C LEU A 15 2.00 -8.09 15.01
N VAL A 16 2.03 -9.18 15.77
CA VAL A 16 2.44 -10.51 15.28
C VAL A 16 1.35 -11.52 15.64
N THR A 17 1.06 -12.45 14.73
CA THR A 17 0.18 -13.59 15.04
C THR A 17 1.03 -14.84 15.24
N VAL A 18 0.97 -15.39 16.44
CA VAL A 18 1.82 -16.50 16.91
C VAL A 18 0.94 -17.71 17.24
N ARG A 19 1.44 -18.93 16.94
CA ARG A 19 0.79 -20.21 17.24
C ARG A 19 1.31 -20.75 18.56
N VAL A 20 0.47 -20.73 19.59
CA VAL A 20 0.78 -21.28 20.91
C VAL A 20 -0.19 -22.42 21.18
N GLY A 21 0.30 -23.65 21.32
CA GLY A 21 -0.54 -24.81 21.62
C GLY A 21 -1.64 -25.09 20.58
N GLY A 22 -1.42 -24.72 19.31
CA GLY A 22 -2.41 -24.88 18.22
C GLY A 22 -3.38 -23.70 18.07
N GLN A 23 -3.39 -22.74 19.00
CA GLN A 23 -4.22 -21.54 18.91
C GLN A 23 -3.43 -20.35 18.33
N LEU A 24 -4.10 -19.50 17.56
CA LEU A 24 -3.53 -18.28 17.00
C LEU A 24 -3.77 -17.12 17.97
N VAL A 25 -2.68 -16.55 18.49
CA VAL A 25 -2.71 -15.42 19.44
C VAL A 25 -2.06 -14.20 18.79
N LYS A 26 -2.75 -13.07 18.82
CA LYS A 26 -2.20 -11.77 18.39
C LYS A 26 -1.43 -11.14 19.55
N THR A 27 -0.17 -10.79 19.32
CA THR A 27 0.72 -10.22 20.31
C THR A 27 1.37 -8.94 19.78
N ALA A 28 1.57 -7.96 20.65
CA ALA A 28 2.30 -6.75 20.32
C ALA A 28 3.76 -6.87 20.77
N VAL A 29 4.69 -6.52 19.89
CA VAL A 29 6.14 -6.54 20.15
C VAL A 29 6.74 -5.21 19.74
N PHE A 30 7.56 -4.64 20.60
CA PHE A 30 8.28 -3.40 20.31
C PHE A 30 9.66 -3.72 19.73
N ALA A 31 9.96 -3.15 18.57
CA ALA A 31 11.23 -3.34 17.87
C ALA A 31 11.52 -2.17 16.92
N ASP A 32 12.74 -2.06 16.43
CA ASP A 32 13.07 -1.02 15.45
C ASP A 32 12.64 -1.41 14.03
N SER A 33 12.75 -2.70 13.70
CA SER A 33 12.52 -3.26 12.36
C SER A 33 11.64 -4.51 12.40
N THR A 34 10.99 -4.82 11.29
CA THR A 34 10.21 -6.05 11.08
C THR A 34 11.06 -7.30 11.31
N ILE A 35 12.32 -7.30 10.88
CA ILE A 35 13.23 -8.45 11.09
C ILE A 35 13.52 -8.61 12.59
N HIS A 36 13.73 -7.49 13.29
CA HIS A 36 13.98 -7.49 14.74
C HIS A 36 12.76 -8.05 15.50
N ALA A 37 11.55 -7.60 15.19
CA ALA A 37 10.33 -8.15 15.78
C ALA A 37 10.16 -9.65 15.51
N LYS A 38 10.45 -10.09 14.28
CA LYS A 38 10.37 -11.51 13.89
C LYS A 38 11.36 -12.35 14.68
N LEU A 39 12.61 -11.91 14.81
CA LEU A 39 13.65 -12.60 15.57
C LEU A 39 13.28 -12.73 17.05
N LEU A 40 12.77 -11.66 17.67
CA LEU A 40 12.30 -11.70 19.06
C LEU A 40 11.18 -12.71 19.26
N CYS A 41 10.20 -12.75 18.34
CA CYS A 41 9.11 -13.72 18.38
C CYS A 41 9.62 -15.15 18.18
N GLN A 42 10.53 -15.38 17.24
CA GLN A 42 11.12 -16.69 17.00
C GLN A 42 11.93 -17.18 18.20
N TYR A 43 12.69 -16.29 18.84
CA TYR A 43 13.43 -16.60 20.05
C TYR A 43 12.50 -16.96 21.21
N LYS A 44 11.39 -16.23 21.38
CA LYS A 44 10.45 -16.44 22.48
C LYS A 44 9.54 -17.66 22.32
N TYR A 45 9.03 -17.90 21.11
CA TYR A 45 7.98 -18.89 20.84
C TYR A 45 8.45 -20.07 19.96
N GLY A 46 9.64 -19.98 19.37
CA GLY A 46 10.22 -20.99 18.49
C GLY A 46 10.14 -20.62 16.99
N MET A 47 11.03 -21.23 16.20
CA MET A 47 11.28 -20.88 14.78
C MET A 47 10.01 -20.91 13.89
N ASN A 48 9.11 -21.87 14.13
CA ASN A 48 7.92 -22.15 13.32
C ASN A 48 6.61 -21.71 13.98
N SER A 49 6.68 -20.93 15.06
CA SER A 49 5.48 -20.49 15.79
C SER A 49 4.81 -19.28 15.14
N ILE A 50 5.50 -18.51 14.30
CA ILE A 50 4.93 -17.31 13.66
C ILE A 50 4.01 -17.72 12.50
N ALA A 51 2.72 -17.38 12.59
CA ALA A 51 1.75 -17.63 11.53
C ALA A 51 1.72 -16.51 10.47
N VAL A 52 1.91 -15.27 10.91
CA VAL A 52 1.87 -14.08 10.07
C VAL A 52 3.05 -13.19 10.44
N SER A 53 3.77 -12.69 9.43
CA SER A 53 4.90 -11.79 9.63
C SER A 53 4.49 -10.51 10.38
N PRO A 54 5.39 -9.93 11.21
CA PRO A 54 5.12 -8.70 11.94
C PRO A 54 4.69 -7.56 11.02
N VAL A 55 3.61 -6.87 11.40
CA VAL A 55 3.13 -5.65 10.74
C VAL A 55 3.29 -4.47 11.69
N ARG A 56 3.92 -3.39 11.21
CA ARG A 56 4.07 -2.15 11.99
C ARG A 56 2.68 -1.53 12.20
N VAL A 57 2.35 -1.23 13.45
CA VAL A 57 1.12 -0.52 13.81
C VAL A 57 1.51 0.92 14.08
N ASP A 58 1.20 1.79 13.12
CA ASP A 58 1.37 3.23 13.31
C ASP A 58 0.22 3.71 14.21
N GLU A 59 0.54 4.33 15.35
CA GLU A 59 -0.38 4.73 16.45
C GLU A 59 -1.51 5.70 16.01
N ALA A 60 -1.59 6.06 14.73
CA ALA A 60 -2.68 6.84 14.15
C ALA A 60 -3.97 6.01 13.93
N GLU A 61 -3.91 4.68 14.09
CA GLU A 61 -5.04 3.77 13.92
C GLU A 61 -5.22 2.93 15.21
N ASP A 62 -5.46 3.58 16.35
CA ASP A 62 -6.09 2.93 17.52
C ASP A 62 -7.57 2.62 17.21
N ASP A 63 -7.85 1.96 16.09
CA ASP A 63 -9.12 1.27 15.91
C ASP A 63 -8.96 -0.13 16.50
N SER A 64 -9.32 -0.25 17.77
CA SER A 64 -9.53 -1.50 18.51
C SER A 64 -10.70 -2.29 17.90
N THR A 65 -10.62 -2.69 16.63
CA THR A 65 -11.62 -3.55 15.96
C THR A 65 -11.04 -4.84 15.38
N LEU A 66 -9.72 -5.05 15.48
CA LEU A 66 -9.05 -6.24 14.93
C LEU A 66 -9.15 -7.50 15.82
N LEU A 67 -10.22 -7.64 16.61
CA LEU A 67 -10.63 -8.89 17.26
C LEU A 67 -12.07 -9.29 16.90
N ASP A 68 -12.63 -8.77 15.82
CA ASP A 68 -13.86 -9.31 15.25
C ASP A 68 -13.62 -9.68 13.79
N SER A 69 -13.78 -10.97 13.49
CA SER A 69 -13.66 -11.52 12.14
C SER A 69 -14.97 -11.30 11.39
N THR A 70 -15.56 -10.12 11.54
CA THR A 70 -16.68 -9.68 10.71
C THR A 70 -16.06 -8.89 9.58
N ILE A 71 -16.08 -9.46 8.38
CA ILE A 71 -15.83 -8.75 7.14
C ILE A 71 -16.88 -7.64 7.08
N LYS A 72 -16.60 -6.46 7.66
CA LYS A 72 -17.43 -5.28 7.47
C LYS A 72 -17.29 -4.96 5.98
N PRO A 73 -18.36 -5.12 5.18
CA PRO A 73 -18.29 -4.76 3.77
C PRO A 73 -17.86 -3.30 3.72
N LYS A 74 -16.76 -3.01 3.01
CA LYS A 74 -16.38 -1.63 2.74
C LYS A 74 -17.63 -0.96 2.16
N PRO A 75 -18.18 0.08 2.81
CA PRO A 75 -19.44 0.65 2.37
C PRO A 75 -19.30 1.00 0.89
N PRO A 76 -20.29 0.64 0.05
CA PRO A 76 -20.23 0.93 -1.37
C PRO A 76 -19.96 2.44 -1.52
N ALA A 77 -18.99 2.77 -2.39
CA ALA A 77 -18.62 4.15 -2.64
C ALA A 77 -19.89 4.97 -2.84
N THR A 78 -20.02 6.07 -2.10
CA THR A 78 -21.23 6.90 -2.16
C THR A 78 -21.48 7.30 -3.62
N PRO A 79 -22.75 7.43 -4.06
CA PRO A 79 -23.04 7.75 -5.47
C PRO A 79 -22.36 9.05 -5.93
N ALA A 80 -22.08 9.97 -5.01
CA ALA A 80 -21.28 11.16 -5.25
C ALA A 80 -19.80 10.85 -5.54
N GLN A 81 -19.16 9.96 -4.77
CA GLN A 81 -17.77 9.53 -5.01
C GLN A 81 -17.63 8.76 -6.33
N ALA A 82 -18.60 7.91 -6.67
CA ALA A 82 -18.62 7.22 -7.95
C ALA A 82 -18.64 8.21 -9.12
N ARG A 83 -19.48 9.26 -9.04
CA ARG A 83 -19.54 10.32 -10.04
C ARG A 83 -18.22 11.06 -10.18
N ILE A 84 -17.56 11.40 -9.07
CA ILE A 84 -16.25 12.07 -9.08
C ILE A 84 -15.19 11.18 -9.76
N ASN A 85 -15.18 9.88 -9.46
CA ASN A 85 -14.24 8.95 -10.06
C ASN A 85 -14.48 8.81 -11.58
N SER A 86 -15.73 8.72 -12.03
CA SER A 86 -16.06 8.72 -13.45
C SER A 86 -15.62 10.00 -14.16
N LEU A 87 -15.80 11.16 -13.53
CA LEU A 87 -15.33 12.44 -14.08
C LEU A 87 -13.80 12.50 -14.21
N LYS A 88 -13.07 12.04 -13.18
CA LYS A 88 -11.60 11.95 -13.23
C LYS A 88 -11.12 11.05 -14.37
N GLN A 89 -11.72 9.87 -14.53
CA GLN A 89 -11.40 8.96 -15.62
C GLN A 89 -11.68 9.57 -17.00
N GLY A 90 -12.76 10.36 -17.13
CA GLY A 90 -13.05 11.10 -18.36
C GLY A 90 -11.94 12.10 -18.71
N VAL A 91 -11.49 12.89 -17.72
CA VAL A 91 -10.42 13.87 -17.90
C VAL A 91 -9.10 13.21 -18.30
N GLU A 92 -8.75 12.08 -17.67
CA GLU A 92 -7.53 11.32 -18.01
C GLU A 92 -7.57 10.83 -19.46
N ARG A 93 -8.69 10.23 -19.89
CA ARG A 93 -8.86 9.79 -21.28
C ARG A 93 -8.73 10.93 -22.29
N SER A 94 -9.32 12.09 -22.00
CA SER A 94 -9.18 13.26 -22.88
C SER A 94 -7.74 13.77 -22.94
N ARG A 95 -7.00 13.73 -21.83
CA ARG A 95 -5.57 14.10 -21.80
C ARG A 95 -4.73 13.14 -22.62
N GLU A 96 -4.96 11.84 -22.50
CA GLU A 96 -4.27 10.81 -23.28
C GLU A 96 -4.54 10.96 -24.79
N GLN A 97 -5.78 11.24 -25.19
CA GLN A 97 -6.14 11.49 -26.58
C GLN A 97 -5.40 12.70 -27.16
N LEU A 98 -5.35 13.81 -26.41
CA LEU A 98 -4.59 15.00 -26.83
C LEU A 98 -3.09 14.72 -26.93
N HIS A 99 -2.54 13.94 -26.00
CA HIS A 99 -1.14 13.54 -26.03
C HIS A 99 -0.84 12.67 -27.25
N ALA A 100 -1.67 11.66 -27.52
CA ALA A 100 -1.53 10.79 -28.68
C ALA A 100 -1.59 11.58 -30.00
N GLU A 101 -2.47 12.57 -30.10
CA GLU A 101 -2.57 13.41 -31.30
C GLU A 101 -1.33 14.29 -31.49
N ARG A 102 -0.80 14.88 -30.41
CA ARG A 102 0.46 15.64 -30.46
C ARG A 102 1.64 14.78 -30.91
N GLU A 103 1.72 13.54 -30.43
CA GLU A 103 2.75 12.59 -30.82
C GLU A 103 2.64 12.19 -32.30
N ARG A 104 1.42 11.95 -32.81
CA ARG A 104 1.20 11.71 -34.26
C ARG A 104 1.74 12.86 -35.12
N GLN A 105 1.43 14.10 -34.75
CA GLN A 105 1.92 15.28 -35.47
C GLN A 105 3.45 15.43 -35.40
N ARG A 106 4.05 15.06 -34.26
CA ARG A 106 5.51 15.07 -34.11
C ARG A 106 6.17 14.03 -35.01
N GLN A 107 5.65 12.80 -35.01
CA GLN A 107 6.16 11.70 -35.83
C GLN A 107 6.03 12.00 -37.33
N GLN A 108 4.93 12.61 -37.77
CA GLN A 108 4.77 13.03 -39.17
C GLN A 108 5.83 14.04 -39.60
N ARG A 109 6.08 15.07 -38.77
CA ARG A 109 7.12 16.08 -39.04
C ARG A 109 8.52 15.48 -39.06
N GLU A 110 8.80 14.56 -38.16
CA GLU A 110 10.10 13.88 -38.10
C GLU A 110 10.30 12.95 -39.31
N ALA A 111 9.27 12.20 -39.70
CA ALA A 111 9.29 11.35 -40.88
C ALA A 111 9.52 12.15 -42.17
N GLU A 112 8.88 13.31 -42.32
CA GLU A 112 9.09 14.21 -43.46
C GLU A 112 10.52 14.76 -43.49
N ARG A 113 11.04 15.22 -42.34
CA ARG A 113 12.43 15.68 -42.21
C ARG A 113 13.41 14.57 -42.60
N ARG A 114 13.20 13.35 -42.10
CA ARG A 114 14.03 12.18 -42.42
C ARG A 114 13.99 11.85 -43.90
N ARG A 115 12.81 11.92 -44.54
CA ARG A 115 12.65 11.70 -45.99
C ARG A 115 13.43 12.74 -46.81
N LYS A 116 13.36 14.02 -46.45
CA LYS A 116 14.13 15.10 -47.11
C LYS A 116 15.64 14.91 -46.95
N GLN A 117 16.11 14.53 -45.76
CA GLN A 117 17.53 14.24 -45.53
C GLN A 117 18.04 13.05 -46.36
N GLN A 118 17.21 12.01 -46.53
CA GLN A 118 17.56 10.88 -47.40
C GLN A 118 17.65 11.28 -48.87
N GLN A 119 16.78 12.19 -49.33
CA GLN A 119 16.82 12.71 -50.71
C GLN A 119 18.02 13.60 -51.01
N GLN A 120 18.56 14.32 -50.02
CA GLN A 120 19.76 15.16 -50.19
C GLN A 120 21.08 14.36 -50.12
N ARG A 121 21.03 13.09 -49.75
CA ARG A 121 22.20 12.20 -49.61
C ARG A 121 22.54 11.40 -50.88
N PHE A 122 21.75 11.55 -51.94
CA PHE A 122 22.01 11.04 -53.29
C PHE A 122 22.25 12.23 -54.23
#